data_AF-T1JUU5-F1
#
_entry.id   AF-T1JUU5-F1
#
_cell.length_a   1.000
_cell.length_b   1.000
_cell.length_c   1.000
_cell.angle_alpha   90.00
_cell.angle_beta   90.00
_cell.angle_gamma   90.00
#
_symmetry.space_group_name_H-M   'P 1'
#
loop_
_entity.id
_entity.type
_entity.pdbx_description
1 polymer ?
#
loop_
_entity_poly.entity_id
_entity_poly.type
_entity_poly.pdbx_seq_one_letter_code
_entity_poly.pdbx_strand_id
1 'polypeptide(L)'
;MIPIKSSMLTFVQKSDVNGGNRNVSTGINSKIGPLIHEQTMNWIKINRIQLAITLIGLLSFLCFLPSISNEFVFDDIPTIINNKDVCPEKTYFTKIFFNDFWGTPIVKEESHKSYRPLTILTFRWNFMLHGLQVTGYHLVNNILHSIVSILFFRLCLCFTHHFWESFIASIYFAIHPIHVDAVS
;
A
#
# COMPACT_ATOMS: atom_id res chain seq x y z
N MET A 1 -17.88 6.33 -13.90
CA MET A 1 -18.23 5.91 -15.28
C MET A 1 -19.09 4.66 -15.20
N ILE A 2 -20.40 4.82 -15.29
CA ILE A 2 -21.42 3.78 -15.07
C ILE A 2 -22.24 3.63 -16.38
N PRO A 3 -21.92 2.70 -17.30
CA PRO A 3 -22.79 2.47 -18.46
C PRO A 3 -23.48 1.10 -18.48
N ILE A 4 -23.04 0.12 -17.69
CA ILE A 4 -23.45 -1.29 -17.89
C ILE A 4 -24.86 -1.58 -17.34
N LYS A 5 -25.25 -0.94 -16.22
CA LYS A 5 -26.55 -1.19 -15.57
C LYS A 5 -27.72 -0.72 -16.43
N SER A 6 -27.54 0.36 -17.20
CA SER A 6 -28.58 0.91 -18.06
C SER A 6 -28.85 0.02 -19.27
N SER A 7 -27.81 -0.40 -20.01
CA SER A 7 -27.96 -1.16 -21.27
C SER A 7 -28.57 -2.56 -21.09
N MET A 8 -28.30 -3.26 -19.99
CA MET A 8 -28.85 -4.61 -19.80
C MET A 8 -30.32 -4.61 -19.36
N LEU A 9 -30.71 -3.66 -18.50
CA LEU A 9 -32.11 -3.49 -18.10
C LEU A 9 -32.99 -3.09 -19.30
N THR A 10 -32.48 -2.25 -20.21
CA THR A 10 -33.21 -1.92 -21.45
C THR A 10 -33.38 -3.12 -22.38
N PHE A 11 -32.45 -4.07 -22.40
CA PHE A 11 -32.52 -5.24 -23.28
C PHE A 11 -33.60 -6.24 -22.83
N VAL A 12 -33.68 -6.52 -21.52
CA VAL A 12 -34.68 -7.42 -20.93
C VAL A 12 -36.09 -6.86 -21.10
N GLN A 13 -36.26 -5.55 -20.89
CA GLN A 13 -37.57 -4.91 -21.03
C GLN A 13 -38.07 -4.88 -22.48
N LYS A 14 -37.16 -4.90 -23.48
CA LYS A 14 -37.52 -4.93 -24.90
C LYS A 14 -37.93 -6.32 -25.40
N SER A 15 -37.47 -7.39 -24.75
CA SER A 15 -37.86 -8.78 -25.07
C SER A 15 -39.27 -9.14 -24.57
N ASP A 16 -39.77 -8.51 -23.50
CA ASP A 16 -41.11 -8.79 -22.96
C ASP A 16 -42.24 -8.13 -23.78
N VAL A 17 -41.93 -7.13 -24.60
CA VAL A 17 -42.94 -6.38 -25.39
C VAL A 17 -43.38 -7.12 -26.67
N ASN A 18 -42.56 -8.03 -27.21
CA ASN A 18 -42.93 -8.84 -28.38
C ASN A 18 -43.50 -10.20 -27.97
N GLY A 19 -44.78 -10.20 -27.60
CA GLY A 19 -45.54 -11.38 -27.20
C GLY A 19 -45.56 -12.47 -28.27
N GLY A 20 -44.75 -13.51 -28.10
CA GLY A 20 -44.73 -14.64 -29.06
C GLY A 20 -44.18 -15.97 -28.58
N ASN A 21 -43.39 -16.07 -27.49
CA ASN A 21 -42.82 -17.38 -27.14
C ASN A 21 -42.51 -17.55 -25.64
N ARG A 22 -43.55 -17.93 -24.87
CA ARG A 22 -43.48 -18.17 -23.41
C ARG A 22 -42.44 -19.24 -22.99
N ASN A 23 -42.07 -20.15 -23.89
CA ASN A 23 -41.09 -21.21 -23.61
C ASN A 23 -39.64 -20.76 -23.86
N VAL A 24 -39.42 -19.74 -24.70
CA VAL A 24 -38.11 -19.16 -24.94
C VAL A 24 -37.76 -18.13 -23.86
N SER A 25 -38.74 -17.32 -23.43
CA SER A 25 -38.55 -16.36 -22.34
C SER A 25 -38.30 -17.03 -20.99
N THR A 26 -38.89 -18.20 -20.71
CA THR A 26 -38.61 -18.97 -19.48
C THR A 26 -37.19 -19.56 -19.46
N GLY A 27 -36.72 -20.13 -20.58
CA GLY A 27 -35.36 -20.67 -20.69
C GLY A 27 -34.25 -19.61 -20.69
N ILE A 28 -34.54 -18.41 -21.20
CA ILE A 28 -33.65 -17.25 -21.11
C ILE A 28 -33.60 -16.74 -19.65
N ASN A 29 -34.76 -16.55 -19.00
CA ASN A 29 -34.81 -16.12 -17.60
C ASN A 29 -34.13 -17.10 -16.63
N SER A 30 -34.22 -18.41 -16.86
CA SER A 30 -33.55 -19.42 -16.02
C SER A 30 -32.02 -19.36 -16.10
N LYS A 31 -31.45 -18.84 -17.20
CA LYS A 31 -30.00 -18.67 -17.37
C LYS A 31 -29.51 -17.28 -16.99
N ILE A 32 -30.32 -16.24 -17.22
CA ILE A 32 -29.95 -14.85 -16.95
C ILE A 32 -29.95 -14.53 -15.44
N GLY A 33 -30.91 -15.05 -14.68
CA GLY A 33 -30.99 -14.80 -13.23
C GLY A 33 -29.70 -15.12 -12.46
N PRO A 34 -29.14 -16.34 -12.60
CA PRO A 34 -27.88 -16.72 -11.96
C PRO A 34 -26.69 -15.86 -12.39
N LEU A 35 -26.60 -15.51 -13.68
CA LEU A 35 -25.53 -14.66 -14.22
C LEU A 35 -25.58 -13.25 -13.62
N ILE A 36 -26.77 -12.64 -13.54
CA ILE A 36 -26.95 -11.32 -12.91
C ILE A 36 -26.60 -11.39 -11.42
N HIS A 37 -27.02 -12.44 -10.72
CA HIS A 37 -26.70 -12.63 -9.31
C HIS A 37 -25.18 -12.77 -9.10
N GLU A 38 -24.50 -13.61 -9.88
CA GLU A 38 -23.04 -13.78 -9.82
C GLU A 38 -22.31 -12.46 -10.09
N GLN A 39 -22.71 -11.74 -11.14
CA GLN A 39 -22.12 -10.45 -11.50
C GLN A 39 -22.34 -9.40 -10.41
N THR A 40 -23.53 -9.37 -9.81
CA THR A 40 -23.86 -8.47 -8.70
C THR A 40 -23.01 -8.78 -7.47
N MET A 41 -22.88 -10.06 -7.12
CA MET A 41 -22.07 -10.49 -5.98
C MET A 41 -20.58 -10.19 -6.19
N ASN A 42 -20.06 -10.38 -7.40
CA ASN A 42 -18.68 -10.00 -7.75
C ASN A 42 -18.46 -8.49 -7.65
N TRP A 43 -19.41 -7.68 -8.11
CA TRP A 43 -19.34 -6.23 -7.97
C TRP A 43 -19.32 -5.78 -6.49
N ILE A 44 -20.19 -6.34 -5.66
CA ILE A 44 -20.22 -6.04 -4.22
C ILE A 44 -18.88 -6.41 -3.57
N LYS A 45 -18.33 -7.60 -3.89
CA LYS A 45 -17.04 -8.06 -3.36
C LYS A 45 -15.90 -7.10 -3.76
N ILE A 46 -15.82 -6.71 -5.03
CA ILE A 46 -14.78 -5.78 -5.52
C ILE A 46 -14.86 -4.45 -4.79
N ASN A 47 -16.06 -3.86 -4.66
CA ASN A 47 -16.21 -2.57 -3.99
C ASN A 47 -15.87 -2.63 -2.50
N ARG A 48 -16.20 -3.73 -1.83
CA ARG A 48 -15.83 -3.94 -0.41
C ARG A 48 -14.31 -4.00 -0.24
N ILE A 49 -13.61 -4.69 -1.13
CA ILE A 49 -12.14 -4.77 -1.09
C ILE A 49 -11.51 -3.40 -1.37
N GLN A 50 -12.02 -2.66 -2.37
CA GLN A 50 -11.51 -1.32 -2.67
C GLN A 50 -11.75 -0.35 -1.52
N LEU A 51 -12.93 -0.41 -0.89
CA LEU A 51 -13.23 0.39 0.29
C LEU A 51 -12.27 0.06 1.44
N ALA A 52 -12.01 -1.22 1.71
CA ALA A 52 -11.07 -1.65 2.73
C ALA A 52 -9.65 -1.14 2.46
N ILE A 53 -9.17 -1.25 1.22
CA ILE A 53 -7.85 -0.74 0.79
C ILE A 53 -7.75 0.78 1.04
N THR A 54 -8.76 1.53 0.61
CA THR A 54 -8.80 2.99 0.81
C THR A 54 -8.80 3.35 2.29
N LEU A 55 -9.61 2.66 3.11
CA LEU A 55 -9.67 2.91 4.55
C LEU A 55 -8.34 2.61 5.24
N ILE A 56 -7.71 1.48 4.93
CA ILE A 56 -6.42 1.09 5.52
C ILE A 56 -5.33 2.10 5.13
N GLY A 57 -5.24 2.46 3.85
CA GLY A 57 -4.25 3.43 3.37
C GLY A 57 -4.46 4.83 3.93
N LEU A 58 -5.71 5.28 4.07
CA LEU A 58 -6.01 6.56 4.72
C LEU A 58 -5.66 6.52 6.21
N LEU A 59 -6.01 5.44 6.91
CA LEU A 59 -5.78 5.32 8.34
C LEU A 59 -4.27 5.27 8.65
N SER A 60 -3.50 4.46 7.91
CA SER A 60 -2.04 4.42 8.06
C SER A 60 -1.44 5.81 7.83
N PHE A 61 -1.87 6.51 6.77
CA PHE A 61 -1.31 7.82 6.45
C PHE A 61 -1.66 8.88 7.50
N LEU A 62 -2.92 8.94 7.94
CA LEU A 62 -3.40 9.95 8.87
C LEU A 62 -2.87 9.75 10.30
N CYS A 63 -2.66 8.50 10.74
CA CYS A 63 -2.10 8.22 12.06
C CYS A 63 -0.69 8.78 12.24
N PHE A 64 0.11 8.80 11.17
CA PHE A 64 1.48 9.34 11.19
C PHE A 64 1.60 10.72 10.53
N LEU A 65 0.49 11.34 10.12
CA LEU A 65 0.53 12.71 9.59
C LEU A 65 1.17 13.72 10.54
N PRO A 66 0.96 13.64 11.88
CA PRO A 66 1.61 14.56 12.81
C PRO A 66 3.15 14.48 12.80
N SER A 67 3.74 13.34 12.41
CA SER A 67 5.20 13.18 12.43
C SER A 67 5.91 13.98 11.34
N ILE A 68 5.20 14.44 10.32
CA ILE A 68 5.77 15.22 9.21
C ILE A 68 6.40 16.54 9.69
N SER A 69 5.92 17.07 10.81
CA SER A 69 6.42 18.30 11.43
C SER A 69 7.52 18.08 12.47
N ASN A 70 7.94 16.83 12.69
CA ASN A 70 9.01 16.51 13.63
C ASN A 70 10.39 16.81 13.03
N GLU A 71 11.41 16.75 13.89
CA GLU A 71 12.82 16.88 13.52
C GLU A 71 13.51 15.52 13.51
N PHE A 72 14.68 15.43 12.88
CA PHE A 72 15.52 14.24 12.99
C PHE A 72 15.94 14.01 14.45
N VAL A 73 15.74 12.79 14.94
CA VAL A 73 16.04 12.42 16.33
C VAL A 73 16.77 11.08 16.40
N PHE A 74 17.47 10.85 17.52
CA PHE A 74 18.14 9.59 17.84
C PHE A 74 18.98 9.02 16.69
N ASP A 75 18.53 7.92 16.08
CA ASP A 75 19.25 7.15 15.06
C ASP A 75 19.28 7.86 13.70
N ASP A 76 18.42 8.85 13.44
CA ASP A 76 18.44 9.62 12.20
C ASP A 76 19.72 10.44 12.04
N ILE A 77 20.25 10.95 13.15
CA ILE A 77 21.43 11.81 13.15
C ILE A 77 22.65 11.03 12.62
N PRO A 78 23.06 9.89 13.22
CA PRO A 78 24.16 9.10 12.67
C PRO A 78 23.85 8.47 11.31
N THR A 79 22.59 8.10 11.03
CA THR A 79 22.22 7.36 9.81
C THR A 79 22.02 8.24 8.58
N ILE A 80 21.48 9.44 8.74
CA ILE A 80 21.09 10.34 7.64
C ILE A 80 22.01 11.56 7.59
N ILE A 81 22.14 12.27 8.70
CA ILE A 81 22.87 13.55 8.75
C ILE A 81 24.38 13.32 8.65
N ASN A 82 24.92 12.41 9.46
CA ASN A 82 26.36 12.17 9.56
C ASN A 82 26.87 11.09 8.59
N ASN A 83 25.96 10.34 7.97
CA ASN A 83 26.33 9.26 7.06
C ASN A 83 26.76 9.81 5.70
N LYS A 84 28.01 9.55 5.34
CA LYS A 84 28.59 9.99 4.06
C LYS A 84 27.98 9.26 2.86
N ASP A 85 27.36 8.10 3.04
CA ASP A 85 26.78 7.31 1.96
C ASP A 85 25.47 7.90 1.45
N VAL A 86 24.78 8.68 2.30
CA VAL A 86 23.54 9.39 1.96
C VAL A 86 23.80 10.58 1.03
N CYS A 87 25.01 11.17 1.08
CA CYS A 87 25.36 12.32 0.26
C CYS A 87 26.09 11.89 -1.03
N PRO A 88 25.52 12.12 -2.23
CA PRO A 88 26.14 11.64 -3.46
C PRO A 88 27.51 12.23 -3.78
N GLU A 89 27.76 13.44 -3.29
CA GLU A 89 29.02 14.17 -3.48
C GLU A 89 30.15 13.61 -2.62
N LYS A 90 29.83 12.98 -1.48
CA LYS A 90 30.83 12.49 -0.52
C LYS A 90 31.28 11.07 -0.83
N THR A 91 30.40 10.25 -1.40
CA THR A 91 30.64 8.81 -1.56
C THR A 91 30.06 8.27 -2.86
N TYR A 92 30.84 7.47 -3.59
CA TYR A 92 30.37 6.69 -4.73
C TYR A 92 29.23 5.74 -4.35
N PHE A 93 28.27 5.61 -5.26
CA PHE A 93 27.08 4.75 -5.10
C PHE A 93 27.42 3.30 -4.72
N THR A 94 28.48 2.74 -5.29
CA THR A 94 28.88 1.35 -5.04
C THR A 94 29.27 1.08 -3.59
N LYS A 95 29.78 2.08 -2.86
CA LYS A 95 30.18 1.91 -1.46
C LYS A 95 29.01 1.60 -0.52
N ILE A 96 27.79 1.99 -0.88
CA ILE A 96 26.57 1.67 -0.11
C ILE A 96 26.42 0.15 0.10
N PHE A 97 26.89 -0.65 -0.86
CA PHE A 97 26.80 -2.12 -0.77
C PHE A 97 27.93 -2.77 0.03
N PHE A 98 28.96 -2.01 0.41
CA PHE A 98 30.13 -2.48 1.17
C PHE A 98 30.26 -1.84 2.56
N ASN A 99 29.41 -0.86 2.86
CA ASN A 99 29.33 -0.21 4.16
C ASN A 99 28.14 -0.77 4.97
N ASP A 100 28.21 -0.61 6.28
CA ASP A 100 27.10 -0.86 7.18
C ASP A 100 26.10 0.30 7.17
N PHE A 101 25.01 0.14 7.93
CA PHE A 101 23.92 1.11 8.05
C PHE A 101 24.38 2.51 8.49
N TRP A 102 25.52 2.62 9.17
CA TRP A 102 26.03 3.87 9.71
C TRP A 102 27.11 4.51 8.81
N GLY A 103 27.42 3.89 7.67
CA GLY A 103 28.41 4.39 6.71
C GLY A 103 29.85 3.92 6.97
N THR A 104 30.04 2.90 7.82
CA THR A 104 31.35 2.30 8.09
C THR A 104 31.56 1.06 7.22
N PRO A 105 32.71 0.88 6.55
CA PRO A 105 33.00 -0.35 5.80
C PRO A 105 32.75 -1.61 6.63
N ILE A 106 31.90 -2.51 6.12
CA ILE A 106 31.38 -3.66 6.89
C ILE A 106 32.47 -4.64 7.33
N VAL A 107 33.64 -4.60 6.68
CA VAL A 107 34.80 -5.45 7.00
C VAL A 107 35.55 -5.00 8.25
N LYS A 108 35.46 -3.72 8.65
CA LYS A 108 36.18 -3.18 9.81
C LYS A 108 35.63 -3.69 11.14
N GLU A 109 36.49 -3.88 12.14
CA GLU A 109 36.07 -4.34 13.48
C GLU A 109 35.11 -3.36 14.18
N GLU A 110 35.33 -2.06 13.96
CA GLU A 110 34.54 -0.93 14.44
C GLU A 110 33.16 -0.79 13.77
N SER A 111 32.85 -1.62 12.77
CA SER A 111 31.51 -1.66 12.14
C SER A 111 30.50 -2.38 13.02
N HIS A 112 29.27 -1.87 13.05
CA HIS A 112 28.14 -2.53 13.72
C HIS A 112 27.64 -3.78 12.97
N LYS A 113 28.18 -4.06 11.78
CA LYS A 113 27.79 -5.19 10.90
C LYS A 113 26.32 -5.19 10.48
N SER A 114 25.62 -4.07 10.66
CA SER A 114 24.22 -3.88 10.29
C SER A 114 24.10 -3.64 8.78
N TYR A 115 23.75 -4.67 8.01
CA TYR A 115 23.64 -4.55 6.55
C TYR A 115 22.24 -4.14 6.10
N ARG A 116 22.08 -2.88 5.67
CA ARG A 116 20.79 -2.29 5.22
C ARG A 116 20.97 -1.36 3.99
N PRO A 117 21.55 -1.87 2.89
CA PRO A 117 21.92 -1.02 1.74
C PRO A 117 20.70 -0.36 1.07
N LEU A 118 19.54 -1.04 1.05
CA LEU A 118 18.33 -0.49 0.45
C LEU A 118 17.78 0.71 1.23
N THR A 119 17.88 0.69 2.56
CA THR A 119 17.44 1.82 3.40
C THR A 119 18.32 3.05 3.16
N ILE A 120 19.64 2.87 3.09
CA ILE A 120 20.58 3.96 2.79
C ILE A 120 20.37 4.46 1.36
N LEU A 121 20.04 3.58 0.42
CA LEU A 121 19.70 3.98 -0.93
C LEU A 121 18.45 4.88 -0.98
N THR A 122 17.40 4.52 -0.25
CA THR A 122 16.21 5.38 -0.15
C THR A 122 16.54 6.73 0.50
N PHE A 123 17.38 6.76 1.54
CA PHE A 123 17.83 8.03 2.14
C PHE A 123 18.67 8.87 1.19
N ARG A 124 19.54 8.25 0.39
CA ARG A 124 20.32 8.95 -0.64
C ARG A 124 19.42 9.56 -1.72
N TRP A 125 18.38 8.85 -2.15
CA TRP A 125 17.41 9.40 -3.09
C TRP A 125 16.60 10.55 -2.48
N ASN A 126 16.17 10.41 -1.23
CA ASN A 126 15.53 11.50 -0.48
C ASN A 126 16.44 12.73 -0.41
N PHE A 127 17.71 12.54 -0.07
CA PHE A 127 18.71 13.62 -0.06
C PHE A 127 18.87 14.29 -1.42
N MET A 128 18.83 13.53 -2.52
CA MET A 128 18.90 14.09 -3.87
C MET A 128 17.67 14.94 -4.24
N LEU A 129 16.49 14.63 -3.70
CA LEU A 129 15.24 15.33 -4.02
C LEU A 129 15.01 16.57 -3.15
N HIS A 130 15.31 16.48 -1.85
CA HIS A 130 14.96 17.53 -0.87
C HIS A 130 16.06 17.78 0.18
N GLY A 131 17.28 17.27 -0.02
CA GLY A 131 18.40 17.47 0.90
C GLY A 131 18.12 16.91 2.29
N LEU A 132 18.41 17.69 3.32
CA LEU A 132 18.15 17.34 4.72
C LEU A 132 16.79 17.87 5.22
N GLN A 133 15.85 18.16 4.32
CA GLN A 133 14.50 18.53 4.74
C GLN A 133 13.76 17.31 5.30
N VAL A 134 13.56 17.30 6.62
CA VAL A 134 12.96 16.20 7.41
C VAL A 134 11.58 15.77 6.87
N THR A 135 10.75 16.75 6.51
CA THR A 135 9.40 16.55 5.95
C THR A 135 9.38 15.56 4.79
N GLY A 136 10.39 15.57 3.91
CA GLY A 136 10.46 14.66 2.77
C GLY A 136 10.70 13.21 3.19
N TYR A 137 11.54 12.99 4.20
CA TYR A 137 11.82 11.65 4.73
C TYR A 137 10.58 11.05 5.39
N HIS A 138 9.92 11.78 6.28
CA HIS A 138 8.70 11.31 6.93
C HIS A 138 7.56 11.08 5.94
N LEU A 139 7.40 11.96 4.94
CA LEU A 139 6.37 11.78 3.91
C LEU A 139 6.60 10.49 3.12
N VAL A 140 7.83 10.22 2.68
CA VAL A 140 8.17 9.00 1.95
C VAL A 140 7.95 7.77 2.83
N ASN A 141 8.40 7.79 4.09
CA ASN A 141 8.19 6.67 5.01
C ASN A 141 6.69 6.42 5.26
N ASN A 142 5.89 7.47 5.41
CA ASN A 142 4.45 7.35 5.64
C ASN A 142 3.70 6.81 4.39
N ILE A 143 4.12 7.20 3.19
CA ILE A 143 3.62 6.61 1.93
C ILE A 143 3.99 5.13 1.86
N LEU A 144 5.25 4.78 2.15
CA LEU A 144 5.72 3.39 2.14
C LEU A 144 4.96 2.54 3.16
N HIS A 145 4.73 3.04 4.37
CA HIS A 145 3.92 2.36 5.40
C HIS A 145 2.48 2.13 4.93
N SER A 146 1.89 3.10 4.24
CA SER A 146 0.55 2.95 3.67
C SER A 146 0.49 1.87 2.60
N ILE A 147 1.50 1.80 1.74
CA ILE A 147 1.64 0.72 0.74
C ILE A 147 1.80 -0.64 1.43
N VAL A 148 2.70 -0.74 2.42
CA VAL A 148 2.94 -1.99 3.17
C VAL A 148 1.69 -2.45 3.91
N SER A 149 0.93 -1.55 4.51
CA SER A 149 -0.33 -1.86 5.19
C SER A 149 -1.39 -2.41 4.23
N ILE A 150 -1.48 -1.86 3.02
CA ILE A 150 -2.36 -2.38 1.96
C ILE A 150 -1.88 -3.75 1.47
N LEU A 151 -0.57 -3.94 1.31
CA LEU A 151 0.00 -5.23 0.91
C LEU A 151 -0.23 -6.29 1.99
N PHE A 152 -0.11 -5.93 3.26
CA PHE A 152 -0.40 -6.80 4.39
C PHE A 152 -1.86 -7.28 4.37
N PHE A 153 -2.82 -6.39 4.08
CA PHE A 153 -4.21 -6.79 3.88
C PHE A 153 -4.41 -7.79 2.75
N ARG A 154 -3.78 -7.56 1.60
CA ARG A 154 -3.83 -8.49 0.47
C ARG A 154 -3.20 -9.84 0.81
N LEU A 155 -2.11 -9.83 1.58
CA LEU A 155 -1.44 -11.02 2.06
C LEU A 155 -2.35 -11.82 3.00
N CYS A 156 -2.96 -11.16 3.99
CA CYS A 156 -3.92 -11.80 4.89
C CYS A 156 -5.12 -12.38 4.15
N LEU A 157 -5.67 -11.66 3.16
CA LEU A 157 -6.77 -12.18 2.33
C LEU A 157 -6.36 -13.41 1.52
N CYS A 158 -5.12 -13.43 1.04
CA CYS A 158 -4.57 -14.56 0.29
C CYS A 158 -4.50 -15.83 1.15
N PHE A 159 -4.12 -15.71 2.43
CA PHE A 159 -3.95 -16.86 3.33
C PHE A 159 -5.21 -17.28 4.08
N THR A 160 -5.99 -16.32 4.58
CA THR A 160 -7.15 -16.63 5.44
C THR A 160 -8.41 -16.86 4.62
N HIS A 161 -8.51 -16.26 3.43
CA HIS A 161 -9.74 -16.16 2.64
C HIS A 161 -10.93 -15.51 3.38
N HIS A 162 -10.73 -15.01 4.60
CA HIS A 162 -11.76 -14.40 5.42
C HIS A 162 -11.55 -12.88 5.50
N PHE A 163 -12.56 -12.14 5.03
CA PHE A 163 -12.46 -10.70 4.81
C PHE A 163 -12.28 -9.90 6.10
N TRP A 164 -13.06 -10.22 7.14
CA TRP A 164 -13.12 -9.39 8.34
C TRP A 164 -11.87 -9.55 9.20
N GLU A 165 -11.37 -10.77 9.29
CA GLU A 165 -10.16 -11.18 9.98
C GLU A 165 -8.95 -10.50 9.36
N SER A 166 -8.85 -10.56 8.03
CA SER A 166 -7.81 -9.85 7.28
C SER A 166 -7.90 -8.33 7.46
N PHE A 167 -9.11 -7.78 7.41
CA PHE A 167 -9.34 -6.35 7.55
C PHE A 167 -8.94 -5.86 8.94
N ILE A 168 -9.42 -6.51 10.00
CA ILE A 168 -9.11 -6.15 11.39
C ILE A 168 -7.60 -6.27 11.66
N ALA A 169 -6.97 -7.37 11.24
CA ALA A 169 -5.52 -7.55 11.39
C ALA A 169 -4.74 -6.42 10.72
N SER A 170 -5.18 -5.97 9.55
CA SER A 170 -4.50 -4.90 8.79
C SER A 170 -4.71 -3.52 9.39
N ILE A 171 -5.89 -3.26 9.97
CA ILE A 171 -6.13 -2.03 10.73
C ILE A 171 -5.21 -1.99 11.96
N TYR A 172 -5.10 -3.09 12.70
CA TYR A 172 -4.16 -3.18 13.83
C TYR A 172 -2.72 -2.94 13.40
N PHE A 173 -2.29 -3.58 12.31
CA PHE A 173 -0.96 -3.37 11.74
C PHE A 173 -0.74 -1.88 11.35
N ALA A 174 -1.69 -1.28 10.64
CA ALA A 174 -1.57 0.09 10.14
C ALA A 174 -1.38 1.13 11.26
N ILE A 175 -2.03 0.94 12.41
CA ILE A 175 -2.00 1.90 13.54
C ILE A 175 -1.02 1.50 14.65
N HIS A 176 -0.33 0.36 14.51
CA HIS A 176 0.44 -0.19 15.61
C HIS A 176 1.61 0.73 15.99
N PRO A 177 1.77 1.12 17.27
CA PRO A 177 2.85 2.03 17.70
C PRO A 177 4.26 1.51 17.42
N ILE A 178 4.44 0.20 17.22
CA ILE A 178 5.73 -0.40 16.84
C ILE A 178 6.30 0.17 15.54
N HIS A 179 5.46 0.78 14.70
CA HIS A 179 5.89 1.38 13.44
C HIS A 179 6.33 2.85 13.59
N VAL A 180 6.17 3.46 14.78
CA VAL A 180 6.56 4.86 15.03
C VAL A 180 8.02 5.10 14.63
N ASP A 181 8.95 4.28 15.10
CA ASP A 181 10.38 4.44 14.81
C ASP A 181 10.74 4.31 13.31
N ALA A 182 9.91 3.64 12.52
CA ALA A 182 10.16 3.46 11.09
C ALA A 182 9.50 4.56 10.23
N VAL A 183 8.44 5.19 10.73
CA VAL A 183 7.61 6.14 9.98
C VAL A 183 7.87 7.59 10.38
N SER A 184 8.21 7.81 11.65
CA SER A 184 8.21 9.12 12.32
C SER A 184 9.58 9.57 12.77
#